data_AF-A0A388T3Y8-F1
#
_entry.id   AF-A0A388T3Y8-F1
#
_cell.length_a   1.000
_cell.length_b   1.000
_cell.length_c   1.000
_cell.angle_alpha   90.00
_cell.angle_beta   90.00
_cell.angle_gamma   90.00
#
_symmetry.space_group_name_H-M   'P 1'
#
loop_
_entity.id
_entity.type
_entity.pdbx_description
1 polymer ?
#
loop_
_entity_poly.entity_id
_entity_poly.type
_entity_poly.pdbx_seq_one_letter_code
_entity_poly.pdbx_strand_id
1 'polypeptide(L)' 'MIREPAESKIDEHGRVELPLGLLAEARPAPESSVVAFSQGDGRIMLRRADDAMRDLIENGRLT' A
#
# COMPACT_ATOMS: atom_id res chain seq x y z
N MET A 1 4.95 4.89 19.34
CA MET A 1 4.09 3.71 19.12
C MET A 1 4.87 2.79 18.21
N ILE A 2 5.15 1.56 18.62
CA ILE A 2 5.88 0.59 17.79
C ILE A 2 4.87 0.11 16.74
N ARG A 3 5.19 0.29 15.45
CA ARG A 3 4.38 -0.27 14.36
C ARG A 3 4.57 -1.77 14.39
N GLU A 4 3.51 -2.53 14.61
CA GLU A 4 3.61 -3.98 14.68
C GLU A 4 3.55 -4.56 13.25
N PRO A 5 4.61 -5.25 12.79
CA PRO A 5 4.54 -5.94 11.52
C PRO A 5 3.48 -7.03 11.62
N ALA A 6 2.60 -7.10 10.62
CA ALA A 6 1.62 -8.17 10.51
C ALA A 6 2.01 -9.11 9.36
N GLU A 7 2.05 -10.41 9.65
CA GLU A 7 2.22 -11.42 8.61
C GLU A 7 0.89 -11.61 7.89
N SER A 8 0.94 -11.69 6.55
CA SER A 8 -0.23 -11.95 5.72
C SER A 8 0.20 -12.85 4.56
N LYS A 9 -0.66 -13.81 4.21
CA LYS A 9 -0.37 -14.80 3.18
C LYS A 9 -1.01 -14.38 1.87
N ILE A 10 -0.30 -14.60 0.77
CA ILE A 10 -0.89 -14.53 -0.57
C ILE A 10 -1.70 -15.82 -0.79
N ASP A 11 -2.99 -15.68 -1.06
CA ASP A 11 -3.88 -16.81 -1.31
C ASP A 11 -3.63 -17.44 -2.70
N GLU A 12 -4.37 -18.50 -3.00
CA GLU A 12 -4.26 -19.21 -4.29
C GLU A 12 -4.69 -18.36 -5.50
N HIS A 13 -5.41 -17.26 -5.27
CA HIS A 13 -5.86 -16.32 -6.28
C HIS A 13 -4.91 -15.12 -6.43
N GLY A 14 -3.77 -15.11 -5.73
CA GLY A 14 -2.81 -14.02 -5.77
C GLY A 14 -3.23 -12.78 -4.97
N ARG A 15 -4.16 -12.93 -4.03
CA ARG A 15 -4.65 -11.82 -3.18
C ARG A 15 -3.97 -11.84 -1.83
N VAL A 16 -3.78 -10.67 -1.24
CA VAL A 16 -3.33 -10.52 0.15
C VAL A 16 -4.34 -9.66 0.89
N GLU A 17 -4.77 -10.13 2.05
CA GLU A 17 -5.66 -9.37 2.94
C GLU A 17 -4.81 -8.59 3.94
N LEU A 18 -5.10 -7.30 4.09
CA LEU A 18 -4.39 -6.45 5.05
C LEU A 18 -5.18 -6.39 6.36
N PRO A 19 -4.56 -6.70 7.51
CA PRO A 19 -5.22 -6.59 8.80
C PRO A 19 -5.70 -5.17 9.07
N LEU A 20 -6.87 -5.05 9.70
CA LEU A 20 -7.46 -3.74 10.00
C LEU A 20 -6.53 -2.85 10.86
N GLY A 21 -5.73 -3.45 11.74
CA GLY A 21 -4.72 -2.71 12.53
C GLY A 21 -3.68 -2.01 11.65
N LEU A 22 -3.20 -2.69 10.59
CA LEU A 22 -2.25 -2.11 9.64
C LEU A 22 -2.89 -0.97 8.83
N LEU A 23 -4.16 -1.15 8.41
CA LEU A 23 -4.92 -0.10 7.75
C LEU A 23 -5.14 1.11 8.67
N ALA A 24 -5.43 0.90 9.95
CA ALA A 24 -5.62 1.97 10.93
C ALA A 24 -4.36 2.85 11.10
N GLU A 25 -3.17 2.25 11.00
CA GLU A 25 -1.90 2.98 11.02
C GLU A 25 -1.65 3.76 9.72
N ALA A 26 -1.92 3.14 8.57
CA ALA A 26 -1.75 3.74 7.25
C ALA A 26 -2.81 4.82 6.93
N ARG A 27 -3.95 4.80 7.63
CA ARG A 27 -5.08 5.72 7.48
C ARG A 27 -5.53 5.93 6.02
N PRO A 28 -5.78 4.87 5.24
CA PRO A 28 -6.56 5.01 4.01
C PRO A 28 -8.01 5.35 4.37
N ALA A 29 -8.69 6.11 3.51
CA ALA A 29 -10.11 6.33 3.69
C ALA A 29 -10.89 5.03 3.40
N PRO A 30 -12.04 4.78 4.06
CA PRO A 30 -12.92 3.66 3.69
C PRO A 30 -13.25 3.70 2.20
N GLU A 31 -13.31 2.54 1.55
CA GLU A 31 -13.56 2.40 0.10
C GLU A 31 -12.55 3.13 -0.81
N SER A 32 -11.43 3.63 -0.27
CA SER A 32 -10.42 4.30 -1.09
C SER A 32 -9.55 3.33 -1.88
N SER A 33 -9.29 3.68 -3.13
CA SER A 33 -8.37 2.94 -3.99
C SER A 33 -6.93 3.14 -3.54
N VAL A 34 -6.15 2.06 -3.62
CA VAL A 34 -4.71 2.08 -3.44
C VAL A 34 -4.00 1.68 -4.73
N VAL A 35 -2.81 2.23 -4.94
CA VAL A 35 -1.88 1.84 -6.00
C VAL A 35 -0.84 0.90 -5.40
N ALA A 36 -0.71 -0.27 -6.01
CA ALA A 36 0.35 -1.24 -5.71
C ALA A 36 1.44 -1.16 -6.76
N PHE A 37 2.70 -1.02 -6.35
CA PHE A 37 3.85 -1.03 -7.28
C PHE A 37 5.08 -1.69 -6.66
N SER A 38 5.96 -2.20 -7.52
CA SER A 38 7.26 -2.76 -7.13
C SER A 38 8.32 -1.66 -7.12
N GLN A 39 9.12 -1.58 -6.06
CA GLN A 39 10.30 -0.71 -5.97
C GLN A 39 11.50 -1.28 -6.75
N GLY A 40 11.40 -2.49 -7.30
CA GLY A 40 12.49 -3.14 -8.04
C GLY A 40 13.54 -3.84 -7.16
N ASP A 41 13.41 -3.75 -5.84
CA ASP A 41 14.28 -4.38 -4.83
C ASP A 41 13.60 -5.55 -4.10
N GLY A 42 12.51 -6.07 -4.68
CA GLY A 42 11.69 -7.14 -4.09
C GLY A 42 10.61 -6.65 -3.12
N ARG A 43 10.50 -5.34 -2.87
CA ARG A 43 9.43 -4.77 -2.04
C ARG A 43 8.23 -4.31 -2.88
N ILE A 44 7.04 -4.63 -2.40
CA ILE A 44 5.77 -4.08 -2.89
C ILE A 44 5.37 -2.91 -1.99
N MET A 45 5.13 -1.76 -2.59
CA MET A 45 4.62 -0.56 -1.94
C MET A 45 3.12 -0.41 -2.23
N LEU A 46 2.36 -0.06 -1.20
CA LEU A 46 0.95 0.33 -1.31
C LEU A 46 0.82 1.80 -0.93
N ARG A 47 0.19 2.59 -1.80
CA ARG A 47 -0.05 4.02 -1.57
C ARG A 47 -1.48 4.40 -1.89
N ARG A 48 -2.03 5.40 -1.22
CA ARG A 48 -3.34 5.98 -1.59
C ARG A 48 -3.27 6.47 -3.02
N ALA A 49 -4.31 6.20 -3.82
CA ALA A 49 -4.32 6.55 -5.23
C ALA A 49 -4.11 8.06 -5.46
N ASP A 50 -4.77 8.91 -4.68
CA ASP A 50 -4.62 10.37 -4.81
C ASP A 50 -3.18 10.85 -4.60
N ASP A 51 -2.50 10.32 -3.58
CA ASP A 51 -1.10 10.65 -3.29
C ASP A 51 -0.17 10.13 -4.40
N ALA A 52 -0.42 8.91 -4.89
CA ALA A 52 0.38 8.31 -5.94
C ALA A 52 0.23 9.08 -7.26
N MET A 53 -1.01 9.46 -7.61
CA MET A 53 -1.29 10.28 -8.80
C MET A 53 -0.66 11.65 -8.69
N ARG A 54 -0.75 12.27 -7.51
CA ARG A 54 -0.11 13.56 -7.25
C ARG A 54 1.40 13.50 -7.47
N ASP A 55 2.07 12.49 -6.91
CA ASP A 55 3.52 12.32 -7.08
C ASP A 55 3.92 12.02 -8.52
N LEU A 56 3.12 11.25 -9.26
CA LEU A 56 3.36 11.01 -10.68
C LEU A 56 3.24 12.30 -11.50
N ILE A 57 2.24 13.13 -11.22
CA ILE A 57 2.04 14.41 -11.91
C ILE A 57 3.15 15.40 -11.55
N GLU A 58 3.49 15.51 -10.26
CA GLU A 58 4.44 16.51 -9.76
C GLU A 58 5.91 16.11 -10.01
N ASN A 59 6.24 14.81 -9.87
CA ASN A 59 7.61 14.31 -9.86
C ASN A 59 7.93 13.31 -10.99
N GLY A 60 6.94 12.88 -11.78
CA GLY A 60 7.12 11.92 -12.86
C GLY A 60 7.48 10.49 -12.42
N ARG A 61 7.42 10.20 -11.11
CA ARG A 61 7.80 8.90 -10.53
C ARG A 61 7.05 8.62 -9.24
N LEU A 62 6.86 7.33 -8.95
CA LEU A 62 6.40 6.86 -7.65
C LEU A 62 7.62 6.63 -6.75
N THR A 63 7.66 7.33 -5.62
CA THR A 63 8.63 7.08 -4.53
C THR A 63 8.00 6.35 -3.36
#